data_AF-A0A8C9LVA5-F1
#
_entry.id   AF-A0A8C9LVA5-F1
#
_cell.length_a   1.000
_cell.length_b   1.000
_cell.length_c   1.000
_cell.angle_alpha   90.00
_cell.angle_beta   90.00
_cell.angle_gamma   90.00
#
_symmetry.space_group_name_H-M   'P 1'
#
loop_
_entity.id
_entity.type
_entity.pdbx_description
1 polymer ?
#
loop_
_entity_poly.entity_id
_entity_poly.type
_entity_poly.pdbx_seq_one_letter_code
_entity_poly.pdbx_strand_id
1 'polypeptide(L)'
;KLYFLFSMFCFSNRGKKRIGVVVVIKRRSGQRKPATSYVRTTINKNARATLSSIRHMIRKNKYRPDLRMAAIRRASAILRSQKPVMVKRKRTRPTKSS
;
A
#
# COMPACT_ATOMS: atom_id res chain seq x y z
N LYS A 1 2.70 -9.34 22.07
CA LYS A 1 3.86 -8.44 21.83
C LYS A 1 4.14 -8.35 20.32
N LEU A 2 3.71 -7.23 19.73
CA LEU A 2 4.28 -6.55 18.55
C LEU A 2 5.08 -7.39 17.51
N TYR A 3 4.39 -7.99 16.53
CA TYR A 3 5.02 -8.32 15.24
C TYR A 3 4.02 -8.16 14.09
N PHE A 4 3.26 -7.05 14.06
CA PHE A 4 2.37 -6.77 12.92
C PHE A 4 2.17 -5.28 12.60
N LEU A 5 2.94 -4.40 13.25
CA LEU A 5 3.21 -3.06 12.73
C LEU A 5 4.62 -3.08 12.13
N PHE A 6 4.80 -2.33 11.03
CA PHE A 6 6.01 -2.27 10.21
C PHE A 6 6.28 -3.57 9.44
N SER A 7 5.77 -3.75 8.22
CA SER A 7 6.38 -3.10 7.06
C SER A 7 5.45 -3.21 5.85
N MET A 8 4.55 -2.24 5.69
CA MET A 8 4.34 -1.66 4.36
C MET A 8 5.28 -0.45 4.34
N PHE A 9 6.57 -0.73 4.44
CA PHE A 9 7.59 0.25 4.15
C PHE A 9 7.37 0.65 2.69
N CYS A 10 7.19 1.94 2.48
CA CYS A 10 7.17 2.55 1.16
C CYS A 10 8.59 2.35 0.59
N PHE A 11 8.90 1.18 0.04
CA PHE A 11 10.10 1.02 -0.75
C PHE A 11 9.79 1.68 -2.09
N SER A 12 10.11 2.97 -2.16
CA SER A 12 10.38 3.64 -3.42
C SER A 12 11.54 2.89 -4.08
N ASN A 13 11.21 1.87 -4.87
CA ASN A 13 12.18 1.23 -5.74
C ASN A 13 12.60 2.30 -6.75
N ARG A 14 13.80 2.87 -6.55
CA ARG A 14 14.49 3.80 -7.45
C ARG A 14 14.86 3.11 -8.78
N GLY A 15 13.87 2.60 -9.53
CA GLY A 15 14.16 1.95 -10.81
C GLY A 15 13.02 1.38 -11.65
N LYS A 16 11.75 1.28 -11.19
CA LYS A 16 10.66 0.76 -12.04
C LYS A 16 9.39 1.61 -11.97
N LYS A 17 8.98 2.13 -13.13
CA LYS A 17 7.80 2.94 -13.49
C LYS A 17 6.69 3.05 -12.41
N ARG A 18 6.84 4.10 -11.61
CA ARG A 18 5.89 5.07 -11.00
C ARG A 18 4.51 4.68 -10.43
N ILE A 19 3.90 3.51 -10.66
CA ILE A 19 2.57 3.19 -10.07
C ILE A 19 2.47 1.70 -9.72
N GLY A 20 2.60 1.37 -8.43
CA GLY A 20 2.57 -0.01 -7.97
C GLY A 20 2.50 -0.14 -6.46
N VAL A 21 1.81 -1.17 -5.98
CA VAL A 21 1.73 -1.53 -4.56
C VAL A 21 2.42 -2.86 -4.35
N VAL A 22 3.32 -2.93 -3.38
CA VAL A 22 3.97 -4.17 -2.96
C VAL A 22 3.23 -4.71 -1.74
N VAL A 23 2.73 -5.94 -1.86
CA VAL A 23 2.13 -6.68 -0.75
C VAL A 23 3.17 -7.65 -0.22
N VAL A 24 3.36 -7.67 1.09
CA VAL A 24 4.27 -8.59 1.76
C VAL A 24 3.47 -9.56 2.62
N ILE A 25 3.67 -10.85 2.40
CA ILE A 25 3.01 -11.94 3.14
C ILE A 25 4.09 -12.76 3.84
N LYS A 26 3.84 -13.14 5.09
CA LYS A 26 4.73 -14.04 5.83
C LYS A 26 4.40 -15.50 5.53
N ARG A 27 5.39 -16.30 5.18
CA ARG A 27 5.21 -17.73 4.95
C ARG A 27 4.93 -18.43 6.29
N ARG A 28 4.18 -19.53 6.23
CA ARG A 28 3.97 -20.39 7.41
C ARG A 28 5.25 -21.16 7.76
N SER A 29 5.97 -21.64 6.76
CA SER A 29 7.27 -22.30 6.92
C SER A 29 8.41 -21.28 7.08
N GLY A 30 9.51 -21.71 7.72
CA GLY A 30 10.71 -20.88 7.84
C GLY A 30 10.62 -19.77 8.89
N GLN A 31 9.87 -19.98 9.98
CA GLN A 31 9.71 -18.96 11.05
C GLN A 31 11.04 -18.45 11.63
N ARG A 32 12.05 -19.31 11.72
CA ARG A 32 13.39 -19.00 12.23
C ARG A 32 14.37 -18.53 11.14
N LYS A 33 13.93 -18.43 9.89
CA LYS A 33 14.76 -18.05 8.74
C LYS A 33 14.30 -16.68 8.21
N PRO A 34 14.76 -15.56 8.81
CA PRO A 34 14.24 -14.22 8.49
C PRO A 34 14.49 -13.81 7.04
N ALA A 35 15.55 -14.32 6.41
CA ALA A 35 15.88 -14.05 5.01
C ALA A 35 14.80 -14.56 4.03
N THR A 36 14.13 -15.68 4.32
CA THR A 36 13.19 -16.34 3.40
C THR A 36 11.74 -16.35 3.91
N SER A 37 11.48 -15.78 5.09
CA SER A 37 10.17 -15.81 5.74
C SER A 37 9.13 -14.91 5.08
N TYR A 38 9.54 -13.93 4.27
CA TYR A 38 8.65 -12.96 3.64
C TYR A 38 8.63 -13.12 2.13
N VAL A 39 7.42 -13.16 1.55
CA VAL A 39 7.20 -13.14 0.10
C VAL A 39 6.66 -11.77 -0.29
N ARG A 40 7.27 -11.17 -1.31
CA ARG A 40 6.86 -9.87 -1.86
C ARG A 40 6.16 -10.07 -3.19
N THR A 41 4.96 -9.54 -3.35
CA THR A 41 4.23 -9.53 -4.61
C THR A 41 4.02 -8.09 -5.06
N THR A 42 4.59 -7.73 -6.20
CA THR A 42 4.41 -6.41 -6.82
C THR A 42 3.14 -6.42 -7.68
N ILE A 43 2.22 -5.48 -7.45
CA ILE A 43 1.03 -5.33 -8.27
C ILE A 43 1.08 -3.97 -8.98
N ASN A 44 1.35 -4.02 -10.29
CA ASN A 44 1.38 -2.87 -11.17
C ASN A 44 0.15 -2.93 -12.08
N LYS A 45 -1.02 -2.57 -11.55
CA LYS A 45 -2.31 -2.61 -12.26
C LYS A 45 -3.10 -1.32 -11.97
N ASN A 46 -4.25 -1.17 -12.62
CA ASN A 46 -5.23 -0.12 -12.34
C ASN A 46 -5.68 -0.12 -10.87
N ALA A 47 -6.06 1.05 -10.34
CA ALA A 47 -6.41 1.21 -8.92
C ALA A 47 -7.55 0.29 -8.45
N ARG A 48 -8.58 0.07 -9.28
CA ARG A 48 -9.66 -0.88 -8.93
C ARG A 48 -9.17 -2.33 -8.92
N ALA A 49 -8.36 -2.71 -9.91
CA ALA A 49 -7.84 -4.06 -10.05
C ALA A 49 -6.83 -4.42 -8.94
N THR A 50 -5.99 -3.48 -8.50
CA THR A 50 -5.08 -3.66 -7.36
C THR A 50 -5.84 -3.92 -6.07
N LEU A 51 -6.85 -3.11 -5.74
CA LEU A 51 -7.66 -3.29 -4.54
C LEU A 51 -8.44 -4.61 -4.56
N SER A 52 -9.01 -5.00 -5.71
CA SER A 52 -9.68 -6.29 -5.85
C SER A 52 -8.71 -7.46 -5.73
N SER A 53 -7.49 -7.35 -6.28
CA SER A 53 -6.45 -8.39 -6.14
C SER A 53 -6.05 -8.59 -4.68
N ILE A 54 -5.83 -7.49 -3.94
CA ILE A 54 -5.52 -7.54 -2.49
C ILE A 54 -6.69 -8.15 -1.71
N ARG A 55 -7.94 -7.76 -2.04
CA ARG A 55 -9.14 -8.32 -1.40
C ARG A 55 -9.25 -9.83 -1.62
N HIS A 56 -9.02 -10.30 -2.84
CA HIS A 56 -9.09 -11.72 -3.17
C HIS A 56 -7.95 -12.50 -2.53
N MET A 57 -6.73 -11.97 -2.52
CA MET A 57 -5.58 -12.58 -1.87
C MET A 57 -5.84 -12.85 -0.38
N ILE A 58 -6.49 -11.93 0.33
CA ILE A 58 -6.82 -12.13 1.75
C ILE A 58 -8.02 -13.07 1.92
N ARG A 59 -9.10 -12.88 1.12
CA ARG A 59 -10.35 -13.64 1.28
C ARG A 59 -10.23 -15.09 0.80
N LYS A 60 -9.60 -15.33 -0.34
CA LYS A 60 -9.52 -16.67 -0.97
C LYS A 60 -8.46 -17.53 -0.30
N ASN A 61 -7.32 -16.96 0.07
CA ASN A 61 -6.25 -17.71 0.75
C ASN A 61 -6.48 -17.85 2.26
N LYS A 62 -7.56 -17.29 2.81
CA LYS A 62 -7.93 -17.29 4.24
C LYS A 62 -6.75 -16.91 5.17
N TYR A 63 -5.85 -16.04 4.70
CA TYR A 63 -4.57 -15.82 5.37
C TYR A 63 -4.74 -15.03 6.69
N ARG A 64 -5.51 -13.94 6.69
CA ARG A 64 -5.90 -13.12 7.87
C ARG A 64 -7.08 -12.19 7.52
N PRO A 65 -8.35 -12.60 7.72
CA PRO A 65 -9.52 -11.85 7.23
C PRO A 65 -9.73 -10.51 7.96
N ASP A 66 -9.24 -10.40 9.20
CA ASP A 66 -9.19 -9.22 10.05
C ASP A 66 -8.45 -8.04 9.39
N LEU A 67 -7.34 -8.31 8.69
CA LEU A 67 -6.52 -7.27 8.07
C LEU A 67 -7.07 -6.77 6.73
N ARG A 68 -8.16 -7.36 6.24
CA ARG A 68 -8.72 -7.06 4.91
C ARG A 68 -8.98 -5.58 4.69
N MET A 69 -9.68 -4.93 5.62
CA MET A 69 -10.04 -3.51 5.48
C MET A 69 -8.82 -2.60 5.68
N ALA A 70 -7.93 -2.94 6.63
CA ALA A 70 -6.70 -2.19 6.87
C ALA A 70 -5.79 -2.19 5.63
N ALA A 71 -5.60 -3.36 5.01
CA ALA A 71 -4.78 -3.50 3.80
C ALA A 71 -5.35 -2.70 2.61
N ILE A 72 -6.68 -2.76 2.39
CA ILE A 72 -7.35 -2.00 1.33
C ILE A 72 -7.19 -0.49 1.54
N ARG A 73 -7.41 0.00 2.77
CA ARG A 73 -7.27 1.44 3.11
C ARG A 73 -5.85 1.92 2.87
N ARG A 74 -4.86 1.14 3.31
CA ARG A 74 -3.45 1.49 3.16
C ARG A 74 -3.02 1.48 1.68
N ALA A 75 -3.45 0.50 0.90
CA ALA A 75 -3.19 0.44 -0.53
C ALA A 75 -3.80 1.64 -1.28
N SER A 76 -5.03 2.02 -0.94
CA SER A 76 -5.70 3.22 -1.50
C SER A 76 -4.93 4.51 -1.20
N ALA A 77 -4.43 4.65 0.04
CA ALA A 77 -3.61 5.80 0.43
C ALA A 77 -2.32 5.90 -0.39
N ILE A 78 -1.62 4.78 -0.62
CA ILE A 78 -0.42 4.74 -1.46
C ILE A 78 -0.74 5.10 -2.92
N LEU A 79 -1.82 4.52 -3.48
CA LEU A 79 -2.23 4.85 -4.85
C LEU A 79 -2.61 6.33 -4.99
N ARG A 80 -3.15 6.95 -3.95
CA ARG A 80 -3.38 8.40 -3.92
C ARG A 80 -2.09 9.21 -3.81
N SER A 81 -1.14 8.79 -2.98
CA SER A 81 0.14 9.50 -2.83
C SER A 81 1.02 9.40 -4.07
N GLN A 82 0.85 8.37 -4.89
CA GLN A 82 1.56 8.20 -6.16
C GLN A 82 1.01 9.10 -7.28
N LYS A 83 -0.21 9.62 -7.14
CA LYS A 83 -0.74 10.57 -8.12
C LYS A 83 0.03 11.89 -8.01
N PRO A 84 0.39 12.52 -9.14
CA PRO A 84 1.07 13.81 -9.10
C PRO A 84 0.20 14.81 -8.34
N VAL A 85 0.76 15.40 -7.29
CA VAL A 85 0.08 16.40 -6.49
C VAL A 85 0.01 17.67 -7.33
N MET A 86 -1.19 17.97 -7.84
CA MET A 86 -1.46 19.31 -8.37
C MET A 86 -1.44 20.26 -7.17
N VAL A 87 -0.39 21.07 -7.06
CA VAL A 87 -0.29 22.10 -6.02
C VAL A 87 -1.42 23.10 -6.25
N LYS A 88 -2.51 22.96 -5.52
CA LYS A 88 -3.58 23.96 -5.53
C LYS A 88 -3.01 25.21 -4.87
N ARG A 89 -2.71 26.23 -5.68
CA ARG A 89 -2.32 27.56 -5.18
C ARG A 89 -3.43 28.04 -4.24
N LYS A 90 -3.05 28.48 -3.04
CA LYS A 90 -3.96 29.05 -2.04
C LYS A 90 -4.57 30.31 -2.68
N ARG A 91 -5.89 30.34 -2.90
CA ARG A 91 -6.58 31.59 -3.26
C ARG A 91 -6.44 32.53 -2.07
N THR A 92 -5.67 33.59 -2.23
CA THR A 92 -5.64 34.71 -1.29
C THR A 92 -7.05 35.31 -1.25
N ARG A 93 -7.58 35.53 -0.04
CA ARG A 93 -8.81 36.30 0.12
C ARG A 93 -8.48 37.75 -0.24
N PRO A 94 -9.25 38.43 -1.10
CA PRO A 94 -9.04 39.86 -1.31
C PRO A 94 -9.27 40.57 0.02
N THR A 95 -8.29 41.38 0.43
CA THR A 95 -8.42 42.29 1.58
C THR A 95 -9.35 43.43 1.19
N LYS A 96 -10.37 43.71 2.01
CA LYS A 96 -11.23 44.88 1.85
C LYS A 96 -10.37 46.14 1.92
N SER A 97 -10.38 46.95 0.86
CA SER A 97 -9.87 48.32 0.88
C SER A 97 -10.83 49.18 1.71
N SER A 98 -10.28 49.92 2.67
CA SER A 98 -10.95 50.99 3.43
C SER A 98 -11.25 52.18 2.53
#